data_AF-A0AAD5D6V0-F1
#
_entry.id   AF-A0AAD5D6V0-F1
#
_cell.length_a   1.000
_cell.length_b   1.000
_cell.length_c   1.000
_cell.angle_alpha   90.00
_cell.angle_beta   90.00
_cell.angle_gamma   90.00
#
_symmetry.space_group_name_H-M   'P 1'
#
loop_
_entity.id
_entity.type
_entity.pdbx_description
1 polymer ?
#
loop_
_entity_poly.entity_id
_entity_poly.type
_entity_poly.pdbx_seq_one_letter_code
_entity_poly.pdbx_strand_id
1 'polypeptide(L)'
;MEEDNADANSELDPELESIYADMELMKERFAKLLLGEDMSGGGKGVSSALALSNAITNLAASIFGEISRLEPMPTESKARWQKEIDWLLSVTDHIVEFVPSKQNTNGVTMEIMITRQRSDVNVSIPALKKLDWMLMECLDSFRDQNDFTYVSKGEVGSKSSRRREEDKCGLPTPKVPSNGLPDLTKKWLQFQRDSVNQLLKAAMAVNAHILTEMDIPENYIDSLPKNGRASLGDTVYKNITVDHFDPDVFLAAMDLSSENKILDLKNRIEASVVIWRRKMTNKDGKSGWGSGVSIEKREQFEDRAETILLILKHRYPGLFQSALDASKIEHN
;
A
#
# COMPACT_ATOMS: atom_id res chain seq x y z
N MET A 1 48.69 51.46 17.75
CA MET A 1 48.03 50.78 16.62
C MET A 1 48.25 49.30 16.84
N GLU A 2 47.45 48.73 17.74
CA GLU A 2 47.25 47.29 17.83
C GLU A 2 45.83 47.10 17.32
N GLU A 3 45.70 46.51 16.13
CA GLU A 3 44.41 46.07 15.61
C GLU A 3 44.03 44.79 16.37
N ASP A 4 42.97 44.91 17.18
CA ASP A 4 42.25 43.79 17.77
C ASP A 4 41.69 42.92 16.64
N ASN A 5 42.41 41.85 16.32
CA ASN A 5 41.88 40.69 15.61
C ASN A 5 41.06 39.88 16.62
N ALA A 6 39.86 40.37 16.93
CA ALA A 6 38.84 39.56 17.58
C ALA A 6 38.16 38.73 16.50
N ASP A 7 38.70 37.53 16.27
CA ASP A 7 38.01 36.45 15.58
C ASP A 7 36.63 36.26 16.23
N ALA A 8 35.60 36.76 15.56
CA ALA A 8 34.21 36.51 15.90
C ALA A 8 33.86 35.08 15.47
N ASN A 9 34.38 34.10 16.19
CA ASN A 9 33.93 32.72 16.10
C ASN A 9 32.64 32.61 16.92
N SER A 10 31.52 33.07 16.35
CA SER A 10 30.19 32.83 16.93
C SER A 10 29.86 31.36 16.69
N GLU A 11 30.14 30.50 17.68
CA GLU A 11 29.55 29.16 17.74
C GLU A 11 28.03 29.33 17.58
N LEU A 12 27.49 28.84 16.47
CA LEU A 12 26.06 28.79 16.24
C LEU A 12 25.43 27.88 17.30
N ASP A 13 24.26 28.27 17.79
CA ASP A 13 23.48 27.48 18.74
C ASP A 13 23.25 26.07 18.16
N PRO A 14 23.63 24.97 18.85
CA PRO A 14 23.48 23.61 18.35
C PRO A 14 22.02 23.24 18.04
N GLU A 15 21.03 23.87 18.69
CA GLU A 15 19.62 23.71 18.36
C GLU A 15 19.31 24.32 16.98
N LEU A 16 19.88 25.48 16.70
CA LEU A 16 19.72 26.18 15.42
C LEU A 16 20.43 25.42 14.28
N GLU A 17 21.61 24.85 14.53
CA GLU A 17 22.30 23.98 13.56
C GLU A 17 21.46 22.75 13.20
N SER A 18 20.82 22.12 14.18
CA SER A 18 19.91 21.00 13.94
C SER A 18 18.71 21.39 13.09
N ILE A 19 18.12 22.58 13.32
CA ILE A 19 16.99 23.09 12.53
C ILE A 19 17.42 23.35 11.08
N TYR A 20 18.59 23.95 10.87
CA TYR A 20 19.12 24.17 9.52
C TYR A 20 19.38 22.86 8.78
N ALA A 21 19.97 21.86 9.45
CA ALA A 21 20.18 20.54 8.87
C ALA A 21 18.86 19.87 8.46
N ASP A 22 17.84 19.94 9.32
CA ASP A 22 16.51 19.41 9.02
C ASP A 22 15.82 20.13 7.85
N MET A 23 15.96 21.45 7.77
CA MET A 23 15.44 22.25 6.67
C MET A 23 16.13 21.90 5.34
N GLU A 24 17.45 21.71 5.32
CA GLU A 24 18.16 21.31 4.10
C GLU A 24 17.75 19.90 3.66
N LEU A 25 17.57 18.96 4.59
CA LEU A 25 17.05 17.62 4.27
C LEU A 25 15.64 17.69 3.68
N MET A 26 14.76 18.53 4.25
CA MET A 26 13.41 18.77 3.76
C MET A 26 13.44 19.35 2.33
N LYS A 27 14.27 20.36 2.08
CA LYS A 27 14.45 20.96 0.74
C LYS A 27 14.91 19.93 -0.27
N GLU A 28 15.90 19.10 0.07
CA GLU A 28 16.40 18.05 -0.81
C GLU A 28 15.29 17.06 -1.17
N ARG A 29 14.50 16.62 -0.18
CA ARG A 29 13.37 15.70 -0.39
C ARG A 29 12.32 16.29 -1.33
N PHE A 30 11.84 17.50 -1.05
CA PHE A 30 10.82 18.13 -1.89
C PHE A 30 11.36 18.51 -3.27
N ALA A 31 12.62 18.90 -3.41
CA ALA A 31 13.23 19.15 -4.70
C ALA A 31 13.25 17.89 -5.58
N LYS A 32 13.59 16.72 -5.01
CA LYS A 32 13.52 15.44 -5.74
C LYS A 32 12.11 15.07 -6.17
N LEU A 33 11.11 15.34 -5.33
CA LEU A 33 9.70 15.14 -5.68
C LEU A 33 9.25 16.04 -6.84
N LEU A 34 9.66 17.31 -6.82
CA LEU A 34 9.35 18.27 -7.89
C LEU A 34 10.02 17.93 -9.22
N LEU A 35 11.17 17.26 -9.18
CA LEU A 35 11.85 16.74 -10.37
C LEU A 35 11.18 15.47 -10.95
N GLY A 36 10.27 14.83 -10.21
CA GLY A 36 9.59 13.62 -10.66
C GLY A 36 10.57 12.49 -10.99
N GLU A 37 11.60 12.30 -10.17
CA GLU A 37 12.69 11.32 -10.39
C GLU A 37 13.63 11.62 -11.58
N ASP A 38 13.35 12.64 -12.39
CA ASP A 38 14.24 13.11 -13.46
C ASP A 38 15.27 14.12 -12.93
N MET A 39 16.38 13.58 -12.42
CA MET A 39 17.50 14.37 -11.90
C MET A 39 18.25 15.20 -12.97
N SER A 40 17.92 15.06 -14.25
CA SER A 40 18.50 15.89 -15.32
C SER A 40 17.82 17.27 -15.43
N GLY A 41 16.65 17.45 -14.81
CA GLY A 41 15.84 18.66 -14.93
C GLY A 41 15.11 18.79 -16.27
N GLY A 42 15.07 17.73 -17.08
CA GLY A 42 14.47 17.71 -18.42
C GLY A 42 12.94 17.63 -18.45
N GLY A 43 12.29 17.50 -17.28
CA GLY A 43 10.83 17.40 -17.16
C GLY A 43 10.24 16.13 -17.77
N LYS A 44 11.06 15.08 -17.95
CA LYS A 44 10.63 13.77 -18.47
C LYS A 44 10.39 12.74 -17.34
N GLY A 45 10.23 13.25 -16.13
CA GLY A 45 9.98 12.47 -14.93
C GLY A 45 8.54 11.95 -14.83
N VAL A 46 8.26 11.32 -13.70
CA VAL A 46 6.93 10.84 -13.34
C VAL A 46 6.06 11.96 -12.76
N SER A 47 4.75 11.70 -12.62
CA SER A 47 3.83 12.62 -11.94
C SER A 47 4.22 12.84 -10.49
N SER A 48 3.83 13.97 -9.89
CA SER A 48 4.07 14.21 -8.45
C SER A 48 3.38 13.16 -7.57
N ALA A 49 2.23 12.62 -8.00
CA ALA A 49 1.53 11.54 -7.30
C ALA A 49 2.36 10.25 -7.29
N LEU A 50 2.92 9.85 -8.43
CA LEU A 50 3.76 8.67 -8.53
C LEU A 50 5.11 8.86 -7.80
N ALA A 51 5.72 10.04 -7.91
CA ALA A 51 6.95 10.38 -7.17
C ALA A 51 6.73 10.30 -5.64
N LEU A 52 5.60 10.79 -5.14
CA LEU A 52 5.22 10.67 -3.73
C LEU A 52 4.99 9.22 -3.32
N SER A 53 4.27 8.44 -4.13
CA SER A 53 4.04 7.00 -3.91
C SER A 53 5.35 6.22 -3.80
N ASN A 54 6.28 6.46 -4.73
CA ASN A 54 7.61 5.86 -4.74
C ASN A 54 8.44 6.32 -3.54
N ALA A 55 8.41 7.61 -3.18
CA ALA A 55 9.14 8.13 -2.03
C ALA A 55 8.68 7.48 -0.71
N ILE A 56 7.36 7.33 -0.50
CA ILE A 56 6.80 6.66 0.68
C ILE A 56 7.25 5.19 0.72
N THR A 57 7.13 4.48 -0.40
CA THR A 57 7.51 3.05 -0.50
C THR A 57 9.01 2.86 -0.25
N ASN A 58 9.86 3.71 -0.81
CA ASN A 58 11.30 3.66 -0.64
C ASN A 58 11.73 4.01 0.80
N LEU A 59 11.06 4.98 1.44
CA LEU A 59 11.29 5.32 2.84
C LEU A 59 10.96 4.13 3.74
N ALA A 60 9.81 3.51 3.54
CA ALA A 60 9.39 2.32 4.29
C ALA A 60 10.37 1.17 4.09
N ALA A 61 10.78 0.87 2.84
CA ALA A 61 11.76 -0.17 2.55
C ALA A 61 13.12 0.11 3.22
N SER A 62 13.57 1.37 3.21
CA SER A 62 14.85 1.76 3.83
C SER A 62 14.82 1.63 5.36
N ILE A 63 13.70 1.93 6.01
CA ILE A 63 13.62 1.93 7.48
C ILE A 63 13.26 0.54 8.01
N PHE A 64 12.19 -0.06 7.49
CA PHE A 64 11.71 -1.35 7.98
C PHE A 64 12.49 -2.53 7.39
N GLY A 65 13.20 -2.36 6.27
CA GLY A 65 14.07 -3.40 5.70
C GLY A 65 15.26 -3.77 6.60
N GLU A 66 15.63 -2.89 7.53
CA GLU A 66 16.67 -3.14 8.54
C GLU A 66 16.12 -3.94 9.74
N ILE A 67 14.80 -3.94 9.94
CA ILE A 67 14.16 -4.68 11.03
C ILE A 67 14.13 -6.15 10.68
N SER A 68 15.03 -6.89 11.32
CA SER A 68 15.16 -8.33 11.13
C SER A 68 14.85 -9.13 12.41
N ARG A 69 14.44 -8.43 13.47
CA ARG A 69 14.23 -8.96 14.82
C ARG A 69 12.97 -8.35 15.43
N LEU A 70 12.34 -9.09 16.35
CA LEU A 70 11.25 -8.60 17.18
C LEU A 70 11.85 -7.83 18.36
N GLU A 71 12.18 -6.58 18.13
CA GLU A 71 12.73 -5.65 19.12
C GLU A 71 12.22 -4.22 18.84
N PRO A 72 12.27 -3.31 19.81
CA PRO A 72 11.96 -1.90 19.59
C PRO A 72 12.83 -1.32 18.48
N MET A 73 12.26 -0.44 17.67
CA MET A 73 13.07 0.24 16.65
C MET A 73 14.13 1.14 17.30
N PRO A 74 15.31 1.27 16.68
CA PRO A 74 16.29 2.27 17.09
C PRO A 74 15.64 3.66 17.14
N THR A 75 15.97 4.44 18.16
CA THR A 75 15.39 5.78 18.39
C THR A 75 15.60 6.71 17.20
N GLU A 76 16.75 6.62 16.54
CA GLU A 76 17.09 7.37 15.34
C GLU A 76 16.19 6.98 14.15
N SER A 77 16.05 5.68 13.85
CA SER A 77 15.18 5.18 12.78
C SER A 77 13.71 5.52 13.03
N LYS A 78 13.24 5.45 14.29
CA LYS A 78 11.89 5.85 14.69
C LYS A 78 11.65 7.34 14.48
N ALA A 79 12.56 8.20 14.93
CA ALA A 79 12.47 9.65 14.74
C ALA A 79 12.51 10.01 13.25
N ARG A 80 13.38 9.35 12.47
CA ARG A 80 13.47 9.52 11.03
C ARG A 80 12.19 9.13 10.32
N TRP A 81 11.60 7.98 10.65
CA TRP A 81 10.31 7.54 10.10
C TRP A 81 9.23 8.58 10.36
N GLN A 82 9.03 8.97 11.62
CA GLN A 82 8.00 9.92 12.02
C GLN A 82 8.15 11.28 11.32
N LYS A 83 9.38 11.78 11.22
CA LYS A 83 9.67 13.07 10.58
C LYS A 83 9.47 13.02 9.07
N GLU A 84 10.11 12.07 8.39
CA GLU A 84 10.07 12.01 6.92
C GLU A 84 8.70 11.60 6.39
N ILE A 85 7.96 10.71 7.07
CA ILE A 85 6.60 10.37 6.66
C ILE A 85 5.66 11.56 6.82
N ASP A 86 5.83 12.37 7.87
CA ASP A 86 4.99 13.56 8.07
C ASP A 86 5.21 14.59 6.96
N TRP A 87 6.46 14.78 6.50
CA TRP A 87 6.76 15.62 5.34
C TRP A 87 6.06 15.11 4.07
N LEU A 88 6.14 13.81 3.79
CA LEU A 88 5.50 13.21 2.61
C LEU A 88 3.96 13.29 2.67
N LEU A 89 3.38 13.23 3.88
CA LEU A 89 1.94 13.32 4.08
C LEU A 89 1.41 14.77 4.14
N SER A 90 2.27 15.77 4.33
CA SER A 90 1.88 17.19 4.44
C SER A 90 1.06 17.70 3.25
N VAL A 91 1.28 17.16 2.05
CA VAL A 91 0.49 17.50 0.85
C VAL A 91 -1.01 17.25 1.07
N THR A 92 -1.37 16.26 1.89
CA THR A 92 -2.75 15.87 2.15
C THR A 92 -3.55 16.92 2.93
N ASP A 93 -2.88 17.79 3.69
CA ASP A 93 -3.50 18.90 4.40
C ASP A 93 -3.98 20.00 3.45
N HIS A 94 -3.43 20.01 2.23
CA HIS A 94 -3.73 20.99 1.19
C HIS A 94 -4.70 20.44 0.11
N ILE A 95 -5.11 19.17 0.19
CA ILE A 95 -6.10 18.57 -0.71
C ILE A 95 -7.51 18.84 -0.17
N VAL A 96 -8.18 19.82 -0.78
CA VAL A 96 -9.48 20.34 -0.29
C VAL A 96 -10.58 20.28 -1.35
N GLU A 97 -11.81 20.13 -0.88
CA GLU A 97 -13.05 20.37 -1.61
C GLU A 97 -13.60 21.75 -1.24
N PHE A 98 -14.13 22.46 -2.23
CA PHE A 98 -14.86 23.71 -2.02
C PHE A 98 -16.34 23.40 -1.80
N VAL A 99 -16.84 23.67 -0.60
CA VAL A 99 -18.22 23.37 -0.23
C VAL A 99 -18.99 24.66 0.11
N PRO A 100 -20.26 24.78 -0.34
CA PRO A 100 -21.09 25.93 0.01
C PRO A 100 -21.43 25.91 1.51
N SER A 101 -21.39 27.08 2.13
CA SER A 101 -21.67 27.29 3.55
C SER A 101 -22.36 28.63 3.77
N LYS A 102 -22.83 28.86 4.99
CA LYS A 102 -23.46 30.11 5.41
C LYS A 102 -22.70 30.68 6.59
N GLN A 103 -22.33 31.95 6.50
CA GLN A 103 -21.70 32.69 7.59
C GLN A 103 -22.65 33.79 8.06
N ASN A 104 -22.84 33.89 9.38
CA ASN A 104 -23.60 34.97 9.98
C ASN A 104 -22.63 35.95 10.64
N THR A 105 -22.57 37.17 10.11
CA THR A 105 -21.80 38.26 10.70
C THR A 105 -22.79 39.37 11.04
N ASN A 106 -22.95 39.65 12.34
CA ASN A 106 -23.81 40.71 12.86
C ASN A 106 -25.30 40.62 12.44
N GLY A 107 -25.84 39.41 12.33
CA GLY A 107 -27.25 39.18 11.98
C GLY A 107 -27.52 39.10 10.47
N VAL A 108 -26.53 39.38 9.62
CA VAL A 108 -26.62 39.18 8.17
C VAL A 108 -26.06 37.81 7.82
N THR A 109 -26.90 36.97 7.21
CA THR A 109 -26.48 35.66 6.69
C THR A 109 -26.00 35.82 5.26
N MET A 110 -24.74 35.44 5.00
CA MET A 110 -24.14 35.41 3.66
C MET A 110 -23.81 33.99 3.26
N GLU A 111 -24.06 33.66 1.99
CA GLU A 111 -23.61 32.40 1.39
C GLU A 111 -22.16 32.54 0.96
N ILE A 112 -21.30 31.66 1.46
CA ILE A 112 -19.86 31.67 1.23
C ILE A 112 -19.40 30.28 0.79
N MET A 113 -18.27 30.22 0.09
CA MET A 113 -17.57 28.96 -0.14
C MET A 113 -16.51 28.79 0.94
N ILE A 114 -16.45 27.61 1.54
CA ILE A 114 -15.39 27.24 2.48
C ILE A 114 -14.58 26.06 1.93
N THR A 115 -13.34 25.97 2.36
CA THR A 115 -12.49 24.80 2.09
C THR A 115 -12.72 23.75 3.18
N ARG A 116 -12.79 22.49 2.78
CA ARG A 116 -12.80 21.33 3.66
C ARG A 116 -11.83 20.30 3.07
N GLN A 117 -11.06 19.61 3.90
CA GLN A 117 -10.22 18.51 3.41
C GLN A 117 -11.07 17.49 2.65
N ARG A 118 -10.53 16.97 1.53
CA ARG A 118 -11.23 16.01 0.67
C ARG A 118 -11.68 14.80 1.49
N SER A 119 -12.87 14.32 1.21
CA SER A 119 -13.60 13.38 2.07
C SER A 119 -12.85 12.06 2.33
N ASP A 120 -12.28 11.46 1.30
CA ASP A 120 -11.44 10.26 1.35
C ASP A 120 -10.17 10.46 2.20
N VAL A 121 -9.50 11.61 2.02
CA VAL A 121 -8.26 11.97 2.73
C VAL A 121 -8.54 12.17 4.22
N ASN A 122 -9.59 12.93 4.55
CA ASN A 122 -9.99 13.24 5.93
C ASN A 122 -10.31 11.98 6.75
N VAL A 123 -10.82 10.92 6.10
CA VAL A 123 -11.10 9.65 6.77
C VAL A 123 -9.87 8.74 6.79
N SER A 124 -9.18 8.61 5.65
CA SER A 124 -8.15 7.58 5.47
C SER A 124 -6.82 7.94 6.14
N ILE A 125 -6.39 9.21 6.08
CA ILE A 125 -5.08 9.63 6.64
C ILE A 125 -5.02 9.46 8.17
N PRO A 126 -6.00 9.93 8.96
CA PRO A 126 -5.97 9.71 10.40
C PRO A 126 -6.05 8.22 10.78
N ALA A 127 -6.81 7.42 10.02
CA ALA A 127 -6.89 5.98 10.23
C ALA A 127 -5.52 5.31 10.00
N LEU A 128 -4.84 5.62 8.90
CA LEU A 128 -3.51 5.09 8.60
C LEU A 128 -2.45 5.54 9.62
N LYS A 129 -2.45 6.82 10.02
CA LYS A 129 -1.56 7.32 11.08
C LYS A 129 -1.77 6.57 12.42
N LYS A 130 -3.02 6.20 12.74
CA LYS A 130 -3.34 5.39 13.92
C LYS A 130 -2.81 3.95 13.79
N LEU A 131 -2.93 3.33 12.62
CA LEU A 131 -2.38 1.99 12.38
C LEU A 131 -0.85 1.97 12.48
N ASP A 132 -0.19 3.00 11.94
CA ASP A 132 1.26 3.19 12.06
C ASP A 132 1.69 3.30 13.53
N TRP A 133 1.04 4.17 14.31
CA TRP A 133 1.31 4.29 15.74
C TRP A 133 1.14 2.96 16.48
N MET A 134 0.06 2.22 16.22
CA MET A 134 -0.18 0.92 16.87
C MET A 134 0.89 -0.13 16.48
N LEU A 135 1.40 -0.09 15.26
CA LEU A 135 2.50 -0.96 14.82
C LEU A 135 3.79 -0.62 15.57
N MET A 136 4.09 0.66 15.76
CA MET A 136 5.25 1.11 16.54
C MET A 136 5.16 0.68 18.00
N GLU A 137 3.99 0.84 18.63
CA GLU A 137 3.75 0.37 20.01
C GLU A 137 3.90 -1.15 20.13
N CYS A 138 3.48 -1.90 19.11
CA CYS A 138 3.69 -3.34 19.08
C CYS A 138 5.19 -3.67 19.11
N LEU A 139 6.02 -3.01 18.31
CA LEU A 139 7.48 -3.21 18.32
C LEU A 139 8.10 -2.77 19.64
N ASP A 140 7.68 -1.62 20.19
CA ASP A 140 8.17 -1.11 21.47
C ASP A 140 7.84 -2.05 22.64
N SER A 141 6.74 -2.80 22.56
CA SER A 141 6.36 -3.77 23.59
C SER A 141 7.35 -4.95 23.75
N PHE A 142 8.27 -5.14 22.79
CA PHE A 142 9.33 -6.15 22.88
C PHE A 142 10.56 -5.71 23.69
N ARG A 143 10.60 -4.46 24.20
CA ARG A 143 11.75 -3.90 24.91
C ARG A 143 12.26 -4.76 26.07
N ASP A 144 11.34 -5.32 26.86
CA ASP A 144 11.65 -6.07 28.08
C ASP A 144 11.56 -7.60 27.88
N GLN A 145 11.43 -8.05 26.63
CA GLN A 145 11.30 -9.47 26.30
C GLN A 145 12.68 -10.13 26.27
N ASN A 146 12.89 -11.14 27.11
CA ASN A 146 14.16 -11.88 27.20
C ASN A 146 14.01 -13.41 27.01
N ASP A 147 12.80 -13.92 26.80
CA ASP A 147 12.57 -15.38 26.68
C ASP A 147 12.98 -15.94 25.31
N PHE A 148 13.27 -15.10 24.32
CA PHE A 148 13.91 -15.54 23.07
C PHE A 148 14.99 -14.54 22.65
N THR A 149 16.04 -15.03 21.99
CA THR A 149 17.18 -14.19 21.59
C THR A 149 17.56 -14.46 20.14
N TYR A 150 18.19 -13.49 19.48
CA TYR A 150 18.69 -13.65 18.12
C TYR A 150 20.20 -13.92 18.14
N VAL A 151 20.66 -14.90 17.37
CA VAL A 151 22.10 -15.20 17.27
C VAL A 151 22.79 -14.09 16.48
N SER A 152 23.90 -13.57 17.00
CA SER A 152 24.72 -12.64 16.24
C SER A 152 25.35 -13.35 15.02
N LYS A 153 25.33 -12.69 13.87
CA LYS A 153 25.81 -13.21 12.57
C LYS A 153 27.30 -13.62 12.59
N GLY A 154 28.05 -13.28 13.64
CA GLY A 154 29.46 -13.62 13.85
C GLY A 154 29.77 -14.89 14.66
N GLU A 155 28.78 -15.57 15.25
CA GLU A 155 29.02 -16.78 16.07
C GLU A 155 28.91 -18.10 15.30
N VAL A 156 28.60 -18.07 14.00
CA VAL A 156 28.55 -19.27 13.14
C VAL A 156 29.96 -19.66 12.68
N GLY A 157 30.90 -19.66 13.63
CA GLY A 157 32.30 -20.03 13.49
C GLY A 157 32.66 -21.26 14.31
N SER A 158 31.75 -22.22 14.52
CA SER A 158 32.13 -23.60 14.83
C SER A 158 30.94 -24.57 14.87
N LYS A 159 31.01 -25.56 13.98
CA LYS A 159 30.46 -26.91 14.11
C LYS A 159 28.94 -27.03 14.22
N SER A 160 28.27 -27.23 13.08
CA SER A 160 27.69 -28.54 12.77
C SER A 160 27.16 -28.60 11.33
N SER A 161 27.73 -29.53 10.58
CA SER A 161 27.17 -30.03 9.32
C SER A 161 25.90 -30.84 9.62
N ARG A 162 24.74 -30.32 9.18
CA ARG A 162 23.68 -31.14 8.56
C ARG A 162 22.61 -30.26 7.92
N ARG A 163 22.47 -30.45 6.60
CA ARG A 163 21.51 -29.82 5.69
C ARG A 163 20.05 -30.12 6.08
N ARG A 164 19.17 -29.14 5.86
CA ARG A 164 17.97 -29.30 5.04
C ARG A 164 17.58 -27.94 4.45
N GLU A 165 17.36 -27.95 3.14
CA GLU A 165 17.00 -26.80 2.31
C GLU A 165 15.64 -26.23 2.67
N GLU A 166 15.54 -24.90 2.68
CA GLU A 166 14.50 -24.12 1.98
C GLU A 166 14.92 -22.65 2.05
N ASP A 167 15.11 -22.05 0.87
CA ASP A 167 15.51 -20.65 0.66
C ASP A 167 14.74 -19.69 1.58
N LYS A 168 15.42 -19.15 2.59
CA LYS A 168 14.95 -17.98 3.33
C LYS A 168 16.08 -16.98 3.43
N CYS A 169 15.81 -15.81 2.83
CA CYS A 169 16.53 -14.55 2.99
C CYS A 169 17.20 -14.46 4.36
N GLY A 170 18.45 -13.98 4.41
CA GLY A 170 19.37 -14.01 5.57
C GLY A 170 18.93 -13.27 6.84
N LEU A 171 17.72 -13.55 7.32
CA LEU A 171 17.12 -13.14 8.57
C LEU A 171 17.67 -14.01 9.72
N PRO A 172 17.90 -13.41 10.90
CA PRO A 172 18.42 -14.14 12.04
C PRO A 172 17.35 -15.09 12.62
N THR A 173 17.74 -16.34 12.87
CA THR A 173 16.84 -17.32 13.51
C THR A 173 16.75 -17.05 15.01
N PRO A 174 15.54 -16.89 15.58
CA PRO A 174 15.36 -16.76 17.02
C PRO A 174 15.67 -18.08 17.73
N LYS A 175 16.41 -18.00 18.84
CA LYS A 175 16.66 -19.09 19.79
C LYS A 175 15.68 -19.00 20.94
N VAL A 176 15.11 -20.14 21.31
CA VAL A 176 14.25 -20.31 22.48
C VAL A 176 14.92 -21.26 23.48
N PRO A 177 14.57 -21.19 24.78
CA PRO A 177 15.02 -22.14 25.78
C PRO A 177 14.73 -23.59 25.41
N SER A 178 15.57 -24.53 25.86
CA SER A 178 15.44 -25.96 25.55
C SER A 178 14.16 -26.60 26.11
N ASN A 179 13.59 -26.01 27.16
CA ASN A 179 12.29 -26.37 27.74
C ASN A 179 11.09 -25.65 27.07
N GLY A 180 11.33 -24.84 26.03
CA GLY A 180 10.31 -24.05 25.35
C GLY A 180 10.02 -22.71 26.03
N LEU A 181 9.18 -21.89 25.38
CA LEU A 181 8.76 -20.60 25.91
C LEU A 181 7.76 -20.77 27.08
N PRO A 182 7.79 -19.88 28.08
CA PRO A 182 6.75 -19.85 29.11
C PRO A 182 5.35 -19.69 28.50
N ASP A 183 4.34 -20.32 29.09
CA ASP A 183 2.96 -20.24 28.61
C ASP A 183 2.43 -18.80 28.56
N LEU A 184 2.85 -17.97 29.51
CA LEU A 184 2.50 -16.55 29.55
C LEU A 184 3.04 -15.83 28.30
N THR A 185 4.32 -16.01 28.00
CA THR A 185 4.99 -15.44 26.81
C THR A 185 4.37 -15.95 25.52
N LYS A 186 4.03 -17.24 25.45
CA LYS A 186 3.37 -17.83 24.29
C LYS A 186 2.00 -17.20 24.02
N LYS A 187 1.17 -17.04 25.07
CA LYS A 187 -0.14 -16.37 24.96
C LYS A 187 0.00 -14.89 24.58
N TRP A 188 0.98 -14.20 25.14
CA TRP A 188 1.27 -12.81 24.82
C TRP A 188 1.72 -12.64 23.36
N LEU A 189 2.62 -13.49 22.86
CA LEU A 189 3.05 -13.49 21.45
C LEU A 189 1.88 -13.78 20.50
N GLN A 190 0.97 -14.68 20.88
CA GLN A 190 -0.26 -14.94 20.11
C GLN A 190 -1.14 -13.70 20.06
N PHE A 191 -1.33 -13.01 21.18
CA PHE A 191 -2.07 -11.75 21.24
C PHE A 191 -1.43 -10.66 20.36
N GLN A 192 -0.10 -10.50 20.40
CA GLN A 192 0.61 -9.55 19.53
C GLN A 192 0.42 -9.89 18.05
N ARG A 193 0.60 -11.16 17.68
CA ARG A 193 0.36 -11.64 16.31
C ARG A 193 -1.07 -11.35 15.85
N ASP A 194 -2.06 -11.65 16.69
CA ASP A 194 -3.46 -11.46 16.33
C ASP A 194 -3.81 -9.96 16.20
N SER A 195 -3.19 -9.11 17.03
CA SER A 195 -3.30 -7.65 16.95
C SER A 195 -2.69 -7.09 15.65
N VAL A 196 -1.47 -7.52 15.29
CA VAL A 196 -0.80 -7.12 14.03
C VAL A 196 -1.57 -7.62 12.80
N ASN A 197 -2.17 -8.81 12.87
CA ASN A 197 -3.05 -9.29 11.80
C ASN A 197 -4.30 -8.43 11.62
N GLN A 198 -4.86 -7.87 12.69
CA GLN A 198 -5.98 -6.92 12.57
C GLN A 198 -5.53 -5.59 11.96
N LEU A 199 -4.36 -5.10 12.37
CA LEU A 199 -3.73 -3.90 11.79
C LEU A 199 -3.52 -4.05 10.28
N LEU A 200 -2.95 -5.19 9.85
CA LEU A 200 -2.75 -5.51 8.43
C LEU A 200 -4.07 -5.56 7.67
N LYS A 201 -5.10 -6.23 8.22
CA LYS A 201 -6.43 -6.29 7.59
C LYS A 201 -7.05 -4.90 7.40
N ALA A 202 -6.92 -4.02 8.39
CA ALA A 202 -7.43 -2.65 8.31
C ALA A 202 -6.68 -1.84 7.23
N ALA A 203 -5.35 -1.90 7.20
CA ALA A 203 -4.53 -1.23 6.19
C ALA A 203 -4.87 -1.73 4.77
N MET A 204 -4.99 -3.05 4.59
CA MET A 204 -5.37 -3.67 3.33
C MET A 204 -6.79 -3.30 2.87
N ALA A 205 -7.72 -3.11 3.82
CA ALA A 205 -9.07 -2.68 3.50
C ALA A 205 -9.08 -1.25 2.94
N VAL A 206 -8.33 -0.33 3.55
CA VAL A 206 -8.13 1.04 3.03
C VAL A 206 -7.48 0.99 1.66
N ASN A 207 -6.37 0.26 1.50
CA ASN A 207 -5.67 0.13 0.22
C ASN A 207 -6.59 -0.36 -0.90
N ALA A 208 -7.38 -1.40 -0.64
CA ALA A 208 -8.31 -1.94 -1.63
C ALA A 208 -9.47 -0.98 -1.94
N HIS A 209 -9.94 -0.21 -0.96
CA HIS A 209 -10.98 0.79 -1.20
C HIS A 209 -10.47 1.89 -2.12
N ILE A 210 -9.29 2.46 -1.84
CA ILE A 210 -8.67 3.49 -2.69
C ILE A 210 -8.44 2.96 -4.11
N LEU A 211 -7.88 1.75 -4.26
CA LEU A 211 -7.69 1.13 -5.58
C LEU A 211 -9.01 0.95 -6.35
N THR A 212 -10.13 0.75 -5.67
CA THR A 212 -11.44 0.63 -6.32
C THR A 212 -11.91 1.97 -6.88
N GLU A 213 -11.71 3.05 -6.12
CA GLU A 213 -12.10 4.42 -6.51
C GLU A 213 -11.18 5.06 -7.55
N MET A 214 -9.94 4.57 -7.70
CA MET A 214 -9.02 5.05 -8.74
C MET A 214 -9.57 4.78 -10.15
N ASP A 215 -9.42 5.77 -11.03
CA ASP A 215 -9.81 5.67 -12.43
C ASP A 215 -9.06 4.55 -13.15
N ILE A 216 -9.70 3.95 -14.15
CA ILE A 216 -9.07 2.93 -15.00
C ILE A 216 -8.31 3.64 -16.12
N PRO A 217 -6.98 3.49 -16.22
CA PRO A 217 -6.17 4.17 -17.23
C PRO A 217 -6.57 3.81 -18.67
N GLU A 218 -6.55 4.77 -19.60
CA GLU A 218 -6.92 4.54 -21.00
C GLU A 218 -6.02 3.51 -21.69
N ASN A 219 -4.72 3.53 -21.41
CA ASN A 219 -3.76 2.58 -21.94
C ASN A 219 -4.03 1.13 -21.48
N TYR A 220 -4.49 0.93 -20.23
CA TYR A 220 -4.94 -0.38 -19.77
C TYR A 220 -6.12 -0.82 -20.64
N ILE A 221 -7.09 0.06 -20.86
CA ILE A 221 -8.27 -0.28 -21.66
C ILE A 221 -7.91 -0.60 -23.11
N ASP A 222 -6.99 0.14 -23.72
CA ASP A 222 -6.52 -0.10 -25.08
C ASP A 222 -5.75 -1.43 -25.21
N SER A 223 -5.15 -1.90 -24.12
CA SER A 223 -4.47 -3.21 -24.07
C SER A 223 -5.44 -4.40 -23.94
N LEU A 224 -6.72 -4.16 -23.61
CA LEU A 224 -7.66 -5.23 -23.31
C LEU A 224 -8.05 -6.04 -24.57
N PRO A 225 -8.32 -7.35 -24.42
CA PRO A 225 -8.89 -8.15 -25.49
C PRO A 225 -10.26 -7.63 -25.98
N LYS A 226 -10.63 -7.95 -27.22
CA LYS A 226 -11.89 -7.49 -27.86
C LYS A 226 -13.17 -7.88 -27.10
N ASN A 227 -13.14 -8.95 -26.31
CA ASN A 227 -14.30 -9.43 -25.55
C ASN A 227 -13.88 -10.25 -24.31
N GLY A 228 -14.80 -10.38 -23.35
CA GLY A 228 -14.55 -11.09 -22.08
C GLY A 228 -14.21 -12.57 -22.27
N ARG A 229 -14.71 -13.26 -23.31
CA ARG A 229 -14.31 -14.65 -23.59
C ARG A 229 -12.83 -14.75 -23.99
N ALA A 230 -12.31 -13.80 -24.76
CA ALA A 230 -10.90 -13.77 -25.12
C ALA A 230 -9.98 -13.49 -23.91
N SER A 231 -10.48 -12.74 -22.92
CA SER A 231 -9.76 -12.48 -21.66
C SER A 231 -9.84 -13.67 -20.70
N LEU A 232 -11.04 -14.20 -20.45
CA LEU A 232 -11.26 -15.35 -19.56
C LEU A 232 -10.74 -16.66 -20.15
N GLY A 233 -10.63 -16.82 -21.45
CA GLY A 233 -10.41 -18.11 -22.09
C GLY A 233 -11.62 -19.06 -21.97
N ASP A 234 -11.62 -20.12 -22.76
CA ASP A 234 -12.81 -20.97 -22.94
C ASP A 234 -13.26 -21.68 -21.67
N THR A 235 -12.33 -22.21 -20.88
CA THR A 235 -12.65 -22.95 -19.65
C THR A 235 -13.31 -22.05 -18.60
N VAL A 236 -12.73 -20.88 -18.34
CA VAL A 236 -13.25 -19.95 -17.32
C VAL A 236 -14.58 -19.35 -17.81
N TYR A 237 -14.64 -18.97 -19.09
CA TYR A 237 -15.88 -18.44 -19.69
C TYR A 237 -17.02 -19.45 -19.60
N LYS A 238 -16.78 -20.73 -19.96
CA LYS A 238 -17.82 -21.76 -19.86
C LYS A 238 -18.34 -21.94 -18.43
N ASN A 239 -17.46 -21.89 -17.43
CA ASN A 239 -17.84 -22.08 -16.03
C ASN A 239 -18.54 -20.86 -15.42
N ILE A 240 -18.19 -19.63 -15.83
CA ILE A 240 -18.85 -18.43 -15.31
C ILE A 240 -20.22 -18.20 -15.95
N THR A 241 -20.46 -18.70 -17.17
CA THR A 241 -21.72 -18.50 -17.92
C THR A 241 -22.73 -19.64 -17.78
N VAL A 242 -22.59 -20.52 -16.79
CA VAL A 242 -23.55 -21.61 -16.53
C VAL A 242 -24.90 -21.09 -16.05
N ASP A 243 -25.97 -21.86 -16.24
CA ASP A 243 -27.32 -21.46 -15.80
C ASP A 243 -27.43 -21.39 -14.27
N HIS A 244 -26.75 -22.29 -13.55
CA HIS A 244 -26.72 -22.35 -12.09
C HIS A 244 -25.27 -22.22 -11.62
N PHE A 245 -24.94 -21.08 -11.05
CA PHE A 245 -23.58 -20.74 -10.66
C PHE A 245 -23.38 -20.90 -9.16
N ASP A 246 -22.31 -21.59 -8.80
CA ASP A 246 -21.80 -21.70 -7.45
C ASP A 246 -20.31 -21.31 -7.48
N PRO A 247 -19.90 -20.27 -6.73
CA PRO A 247 -18.52 -19.80 -6.74
C PRO A 247 -17.54 -20.84 -6.16
N ASP A 248 -17.97 -21.71 -5.24
CA ASP A 248 -17.11 -22.75 -4.68
C ASP A 248 -16.85 -23.85 -5.70
N VAL A 249 -17.87 -24.25 -6.46
CA VAL A 249 -17.73 -25.20 -7.57
C VAL A 249 -16.86 -24.61 -8.68
N PHE A 250 -17.04 -23.33 -8.99
CA PHE A 250 -16.20 -22.63 -9.96
C PHE A 250 -14.73 -22.66 -9.55
N LEU A 251 -14.41 -22.27 -8.31
CA LEU A 251 -13.03 -22.21 -7.81
C LEU A 251 -12.40 -23.60 -7.70
N ALA A 252 -13.18 -24.64 -7.35
CA ALA A 252 -12.70 -26.01 -7.31
C ALA A 252 -12.34 -26.56 -8.71
N ALA A 253 -12.94 -26.02 -9.76
CA ALA A 253 -12.62 -26.37 -11.15
C ALA A 253 -11.41 -25.59 -11.71
N MET A 254 -10.92 -24.57 -11.01
CA MET A 254 -9.76 -23.77 -11.43
C MET A 254 -8.45 -24.32 -10.84
N ASP A 255 -7.36 -24.14 -11.57
CA ASP A 255 -6.02 -24.48 -11.09
C ASP A 255 -5.47 -23.36 -10.20
N LEU A 256 -5.62 -23.51 -8.88
CA LEU A 256 -5.15 -22.58 -7.87
C LEU A 256 -3.90 -23.09 -7.14
N SER A 257 -3.08 -23.91 -7.81
CA SER A 257 -1.95 -24.61 -7.18
C SER A 257 -0.76 -23.70 -6.83
N SER A 258 -0.68 -22.51 -7.43
CA SER A 258 0.40 -21.55 -7.19
C SER A 258 -0.11 -20.12 -7.25
N GLU A 259 0.61 -19.23 -6.57
CA GLU A 259 0.27 -17.81 -6.49
C GLU A 259 0.16 -17.15 -7.87
N ASN A 260 1.09 -17.46 -8.78
CA ASN A 260 1.06 -16.95 -10.16
C ASN A 260 -0.21 -17.35 -10.92
N LYS A 261 -0.75 -18.56 -10.69
CA LYS A 261 -1.99 -19.01 -11.32
C LYS A 261 -3.21 -18.31 -10.74
N ILE A 262 -3.20 -18.08 -9.43
CA ILE A 262 -4.26 -17.32 -8.74
C ILE A 262 -4.27 -15.88 -9.27
N LEU A 263 -3.09 -15.27 -9.42
CA LEU A 263 -2.94 -13.92 -9.97
C LEU A 263 -3.35 -13.83 -11.44
N ASP A 264 -3.00 -14.81 -12.27
CA ASP A 264 -3.45 -14.91 -13.66
C ASP A 264 -4.98 -14.94 -13.75
N LEU A 265 -5.63 -15.79 -12.93
CA LEU A 265 -7.08 -15.85 -12.86
C LEU A 265 -7.68 -14.51 -12.43
N LYS A 266 -7.14 -13.87 -11.39
CA LYS A 266 -7.56 -12.53 -10.93
C LYS A 266 -7.48 -11.51 -12.09
N ASN A 267 -6.34 -11.43 -12.76
CA ASN A 267 -6.12 -10.51 -13.89
C ASN A 267 -7.13 -10.71 -15.02
N ARG A 268 -7.43 -11.96 -15.38
CA ARG A 268 -8.38 -12.29 -16.45
C ARG A 268 -9.82 -11.95 -16.08
N ILE A 269 -10.19 -12.13 -14.81
CA ILE A 269 -11.51 -11.76 -14.30
C ILE A 269 -11.67 -10.24 -14.28
N GLU A 270 -10.70 -9.50 -13.73
CA GLU A 270 -10.72 -8.03 -13.69
C GLU A 270 -10.81 -7.42 -15.09
N ALA A 271 -9.94 -7.86 -16.02
CA ALA A 271 -9.99 -7.44 -17.41
C ALA A 271 -11.38 -7.64 -18.05
N SER A 272 -12.05 -8.75 -17.71
CA SER A 272 -13.39 -9.06 -18.22
C SER A 272 -14.49 -8.19 -17.64
N VAL A 273 -14.41 -7.88 -16.34
CA VAL A 273 -15.29 -6.92 -15.68
C VAL A 273 -15.17 -5.54 -16.34
N VAL A 274 -13.95 -5.07 -16.60
CA VAL A 274 -13.72 -3.79 -17.29
C VAL A 274 -14.34 -3.80 -18.71
N ILE A 275 -14.15 -4.89 -19.47
CA ILE A 275 -14.74 -5.05 -20.80
C ILE A 275 -16.27 -5.02 -20.74
N TRP A 276 -16.89 -5.69 -19.77
CA TRP A 276 -18.35 -5.74 -19.64
C TRP A 276 -18.93 -4.40 -19.24
N ARG A 277 -18.38 -3.72 -18.23
CA ARG A 277 -18.80 -2.37 -17.83
C ARG A 277 -18.76 -1.38 -19.00
N ARG A 278 -17.66 -1.35 -19.76
CA ARG A 278 -17.52 -0.46 -20.93
C ARG A 278 -18.55 -0.75 -22.03
N LYS A 279 -18.93 -2.01 -22.22
CA LYS A 279 -19.97 -2.40 -23.18
C LYS A 279 -21.39 -2.09 -22.70
N MET A 280 -21.59 -1.83 -21.41
CA MET A 280 -22.88 -1.35 -20.87
C MET A 280 -23.01 0.16 -21.00
N THR A 281 -21.92 0.91 -20.79
CA THR A 281 -21.92 2.38 -20.81
C THR A 281 -21.85 3.00 -22.20
N ASN A 282 -21.14 2.37 -23.16
CA ASN A 282 -21.12 2.81 -24.56
C ASN A 282 -22.41 2.40 -25.28
N LYS A 283 -23.49 3.17 -25.07
CA LYS A 283 -24.79 3.00 -25.74
C LYS A 283 -24.84 3.50 -27.19
N ASP A 284 -23.94 4.38 -27.61
CA ASP A 284 -24.05 5.05 -28.93
C ASP A 284 -22.70 5.11 -29.65
N GLY A 285 -22.52 4.29 -30.67
CA GLY A 285 -21.36 4.37 -31.55
C GLY A 285 -21.04 3.07 -32.26
N LYS A 286 -21.71 2.84 -33.40
CA LYS A 286 -21.28 1.95 -34.51
C LYS A 286 -20.32 0.81 -34.12
N SER A 287 -20.82 -0.21 -33.43
CA SER A 287 -20.27 -1.55 -33.61
C SER A 287 -21.43 -2.51 -33.84
N GLY A 288 -21.71 -2.75 -35.12
CA GLY A 288 -22.60 -3.80 -35.60
C GLY A 288 -21.99 -5.19 -35.35
N TRP A 289 -21.77 -5.53 -34.09
CA TRP A 289 -21.48 -6.89 -33.68
C TRP A 289 -22.53 -7.28 -32.65
N GLY A 290 -23.60 -7.90 -33.14
CA GLY A 290 -24.63 -8.52 -32.31
C GLY A 290 -23.98 -9.50 -31.35
N SER A 291 -23.76 -9.08 -30.11
CA SER A 291 -23.41 -9.97 -29.03
C SER A 291 -24.71 -10.66 -28.63
N GLY A 292 -24.82 -11.96 -28.91
CA GLY A 292 -25.98 -12.80 -28.56
C GLY A 292 -26.18 -13.02 -27.04
N VAL A 293 -25.58 -12.18 -26.20
CA VAL A 293 -25.75 -12.20 -24.73
C VAL A 293 -26.53 -10.95 -24.35
N SER A 294 -27.72 -11.14 -23.77
CA SER A 294 -28.56 -10.05 -23.27
C SER A 294 -27.84 -9.24 -22.19
N ILE A 295 -28.29 -8.00 -22.00
CA ILE A 295 -27.78 -7.09 -20.96
C ILE A 295 -27.91 -7.76 -19.57
N GLU A 296 -29.09 -8.31 -19.26
CA GLU A 296 -29.34 -9.04 -18.01
C GLU A 296 -28.33 -10.17 -17.75
N LYS A 297 -27.96 -10.92 -18.79
CA LYS A 297 -26.96 -12.00 -18.66
C LYS A 297 -25.55 -11.45 -18.41
N ARG A 298 -25.22 -10.26 -18.91
CA ARG A 298 -23.93 -9.63 -18.65
C ARG A 298 -23.84 -9.05 -17.24
N GLU A 299 -24.91 -8.45 -16.73
CA GLU A 299 -24.99 -8.01 -15.33
C GLU A 299 -24.78 -9.21 -14.39
N GLN A 300 -25.45 -10.34 -14.68
CA GLN A 300 -25.22 -11.59 -13.95
C GLN A 300 -23.77 -12.07 -13.99
N PHE A 301 -23.07 -11.93 -15.13
CA PHE A 301 -21.66 -12.35 -15.23
C PHE A 301 -20.72 -11.41 -14.47
N GLU A 302 -21.05 -10.12 -14.44
CA GLU A 302 -20.35 -9.12 -13.64
C GLU A 302 -20.48 -9.41 -12.14
N ASP A 303 -21.70 -9.61 -11.63
CA ASP A 303 -21.95 -9.96 -10.22
C ASP A 303 -21.19 -11.24 -9.81
N ARG A 304 -21.17 -12.25 -10.69
CA ARG A 304 -20.43 -13.50 -10.45
C ARG A 304 -18.92 -13.24 -10.40
N ALA A 305 -18.39 -12.44 -11.32
CA ALA A 305 -16.98 -12.08 -11.35
C ALA A 305 -16.55 -11.31 -10.09
N GLU A 306 -17.35 -10.34 -9.66
CA GLU A 306 -17.09 -9.59 -8.41
C GLU A 306 -17.12 -10.50 -7.18
N THR A 307 -18.08 -11.43 -7.13
CA THR A 307 -18.16 -12.44 -6.06
C THR A 307 -16.89 -13.30 -6.03
N ILE A 308 -16.40 -13.75 -7.18
CA ILE A 308 -15.15 -14.53 -7.27
C ILE A 308 -13.96 -13.70 -6.77
N LEU A 309 -13.82 -12.44 -7.22
CA LEU A 309 -12.74 -11.55 -6.79
C LEU A 309 -12.74 -11.34 -5.28
N LEU A 310 -13.93 -11.18 -4.67
CA LEU A 310 -14.08 -11.06 -3.23
C LEU A 310 -13.66 -12.34 -2.48
N ILE A 311 -14.00 -13.52 -3.00
CA ILE A 311 -13.57 -14.80 -2.41
C ILE A 311 -12.06 -14.99 -2.56
N LEU A 312 -11.47 -14.63 -3.72
CA LEU A 312 -10.03 -14.68 -3.92
C LEU A 312 -9.30 -13.78 -2.91
N LYS A 313 -9.79 -12.57 -2.68
CA LYS A 313 -9.25 -11.64 -1.67
C LYS A 313 -9.32 -12.22 -0.25
N HIS A 314 -10.40 -12.91 0.10
CA HIS A 314 -10.56 -13.52 1.41
C HIS A 314 -9.66 -14.76 1.59
N ARG A 315 -9.53 -15.62 0.57
CA ARG A 315 -8.72 -16.84 0.62
C ARG A 315 -7.22 -16.55 0.51
N TYR A 316 -6.84 -15.51 -0.22
CA TYR A 316 -5.45 -15.17 -0.54
C TYR A 316 -5.16 -13.70 -0.24
N PRO A 317 -5.16 -13.30 1.05
CA PRO A 317 -4.93 -11.90 1.43
C PRO A 317 -3.51 -11.42 1.05
N GLY A 318 -2.52 -12.31 0.97
CA GLY A 318 -1.15 -11.96 0.61
C GLY A 318 -0.85 -11.90 -0.89
N LEU A 319 -1.87 -12.02 -1.75
CA LEU A 319 -1.68 -12.08 -3.20
C LEU A 319 -1.03 -10.78 -3.72
N PHE A 320 -0.08 -10.92 -4.64
CA PHE A 320 0.51 -9.79 -5.36
C PHE A 320 -0.54 -8.88 -6.00
N GLN A 321 -0.18 -7.60 -6.16
CA GLN A 321 -0.99 -6.62 -6.89
C GLN A 321 -1.29 -7.12 -8.31
N SER A 322 -2.51 -6.88 -8.78
CA SER A 322 -2.89 -7.26 -10.15
C SER A 322 -2.29 -6.31 -11.17
N ALA A 323 -2.37 -6.70 -12.45
CA ALA A 323 -1.97 -5.83 -13.55
C ALA A 323 -2.84 -4.56 -13.63
N LEU A 324 -4.12 -4.65 -13.26
CA LEU A 324 -5.00 -3.49 -13.16
C LEU A 324 -4.59 -2.59 -12.00
N ASP A 325 -4.34 -3.16 -10.81
CA ASP A 325 -3.88 -2.40 -9.64
C ASP A 325 -2.57 -1.65 -9.95
N ALA A 326 -1.59 -2.34 -10.56
CA ALA A 326 -0.32 -1.75 -10.95
C ALA A 326 -0.49 -0.62 -11.98
N SER A 327 -1.32 -0.84 -13.01
CA SER A 327 -1.58 0.17 -14.03
C SER A 327 -2.26 1.41 -13.44
N LYS A 328 -3.24 1.22 -12.52
CA LYS A 328 -3.88 2.30 -11.77
C LYS A 328 -2.86 3.12 -11.01
N ILE A 329 -1.95 2.49 -10.27
CA ILE A 329 -0.92 3.21 -9.50
C ILE A 329 0.04 3.98 -10.42
N GLU A 330 0.47 3.36 -11.51
CA GLU A 330 1.44 3.96 -12.45
C GLU A 330 0.88 5.18 -13.19
N HIS A 331 -0.44 5.23 -13.44
CA HIS A 331 -1.08 6.24 -14.28
C HIS A 331 -2.11 7.12 -13.56
N ASN A 332 -2.12 7.13 -12.21
CA ASN A 332 -3.05 7.91 -11.40
C ASN A 332 -2.80 9.42 -11.41
#